data_AF-W4H2R5-F1
#
_entry.id   AF-W4H2R5-F1
#
_cell.length_a   1.000
_cell.length_b   1.000
_cell.length_c   1.000
_cell.angle_alpha   90.00
_cell.angle_beta   90.00
_cell.angle_gamma   90.00
#
_symmetry.space_group_name_H-M   'P 1'
#
loop_
_entity.id
_entity.type
_entity.pdbx_description
1 polymer ?
#
loop_
_entity_poly.entity_id
_entity_poly.type
_entity_poly.pdbx_seq_one_letter_code
_entity_poly.pdbx_strand_id
1 'polypeptide(L)'
;MSKLTIGIIGGSSLFHSTRFSSLAQKVVDTEHGSVLVYTGVWGSTTHDIVFIQRHHADAANHEYNQPANVNYRAIVTALKQEKVDCIIGVYSVGSMRLDIPIGQLVIPDDYFNPFNILNISTSYEAHVVPHITEPLRTHLVQLLQQANLNVRDGGVYVQTSGPRFETKSEIRFFSQYGVLRV
;
A
#
# COMPACT_ATOMS: atom_id res chain seq x y z
N MET A 1 10.62 -22.19 9.85
CA MET A 1 9.78 -21.39 8.94
C MET A 1 10.58 -21.11 7.68
N SER A 2 9.99 -21.25 6.50
CA SER A 2 10.65 -20.90 5.24
C SER A 2 10.96 -19.40 5.22
N LYS A 3 12.09 -19.03 4.62
CA LYS A 3 12.41 -17.63 4.32
C LYS A 3 11.30 -17.06 3.43
N LEU A 4 10.87 -15.83 3.73
CA LEU A 4 9.88 -15.09 2.92
C LEU A 4 10.50 -13.76 2.50
N THR A 5 10.04 -13.25 1.36
CA THR A 5 10.34 -11.92 0.84
C THR A 5 9.08 -11.07 0.92
N ILE A 6 9.07 -10.08 1.82
CA ILE A 6 7.92 -9.23 2.10
C ILE A 6 8.05 -7.91 1.34
N GLY A 7 7.07 -7.60 0.48
CA GLY A 7 6.97 -6.33 -0.21
C GLY A 7 6.27 -5.29 0.66
N ILE A 8 6.81 -4.09 0.74
CA ILE A 8 6.19 -2.96 1.45
C ILE A 8 6.08 -1.78 0.49
N ILE A 9 4.86 -1.27 0.30
CA ILE A 9 4.61 -0.03 -0.44
C ILE A 9 4.22 1.04 0.58
N GLY A 10 5.05 2.08 0.72
CA GLY A 10 4.85 3.13 1.70
C GLY A 10 5.03 4.54 1.16
N GLY A 11 4.55 5.53 1.93
CA GLY A 11 4.86 6.95 1.71
C GLY A 11 6.23 7.35 2.28
N SER A 12 6.69 8.56 1.95
CA SER A 12 8.03 9.05 2.31
C SER A 12 8.27 9.12 3.83
N SER A 13 7.22 9.33 4.64
CA SER A 13 7.32 9.33 6.11
C SER A 13 7.77 7.98 6.69
N LEU A 14 7.47 6.87 6.02
CA LEU A 14 7.89 5.53 6.46
C LEU A 14 9.40 5.34 6.27
N PHE A 15 9.95 5.92 5.20
CA PHE A 15 11.36 5.74 4.81
C PHE A 15 12.35 6.49 5.71
N HIS A 16 11.94 7.63 6.28
CA HIS A 16 12.78 8.37 7.23
C HIS A 16 13.01 7.63 8.57
N SER A 17 12.41 6.46 8.76
CA SER A 17 12.74 5.56 9.87
C SER A 17 14.12 4.95 9.67
N THR A 18 14.90 4.89 10.75
CA THR A 18 16.23 4.24 10.79
C THR A 18 16.22 2.77 10.39
N ARG A 19 15.03 2.14 10.33
CA ARG A 19 14.89 0.73 9.93
C ARG A 19 14.92 0.50 8.42
N PHE A 20 14.57 1.50 7.62
CA PHE A 20 14.60 1.39 6.15
C PHE A 20 15.89 1.95 5.56
N SER A 21 16.63 2.78 6.31
CA SER A 21 17.90 3.37 5.85
C SER A 21 19.04 2.36 5.66
N SER A 22 18.95 1.16 6.25
CA SER A 22 19.93 0.09 6.05
C SER A 22 19.68 -0.76 4.81
N LEU A 23 18.57 -0.54 4.11
CA LEU A 23 18.24 -1.27 2.89
C LEU A 23 19.09 -0.77 1.71
N ALA A 24 19.58 -1.71 0.91
CA ALA A 24 20.33 -1.39 -0.30
C ALA A 24 19.38 -0.94 -1.41
N GLN A 25 19.70 0.21 -2.01
CA GLN A 25 18.98 0.74 -3.16
C GLN A 25 19.30 -0.06 -4.43
N LYS A 26 18.28 -0.34 -5.23
CA LYS A 26 18.38 -1.06 -6.50
C LYS A 26 17.35 -0.51 -7.49
N VAL A 27 17.68 -0.48 -8.76
CA VAL A 27 16.74 -0.17 -9.84
C VAL A 27 16.26 -1.47 -10.47
N VAL A 28 14.95 -1.59 -10.70
CA VAL A 28 14.31 -2.73 -11.34
C VAL A 28 13.62 -2.23 -12.61
N ASP A 29 14.13 -2.66 -13.76
CA ASP A 29 13.55 -2.29 -15.05
C ASP A 29 12.36 -3.20 -15.39
N THR A 30 11.22 -2.56 -15.66
CA THR A 30 10.00 -3.26 -16.10
C THR A 30 9.58 -2.77 -17.48
N GLU A 31 8.72 -3.53 -18.14
CA GLU A 31 8.11 -3.12 -19.43
C GLU A 31 7.25 -1.85 -19.30
N HIS A 32 6.91 -1.43 -18.09
CA HIS A 32 6.11 -0.23 -17.81
C HIS A 32 6.95 0.96 -17.32
N GLY A 33 8.26 0.80 -17.16
CA GLY A 33 9.17 1.81 -16.61
C GLY A 33 10.05 1.26 -15.49
N SER A 34 11.10 2.00 -15.16
CA SER A 34 12.10 1.63 -14.15
C SER A 34 11.64 2.04 -12.75
N VAL A 35 11.76 1.11 -11.79
CA VAL A 35 11.31 1.31 -10.41
C VAL A 35 12.48 1.33 -9.45
N LEU A 36 12.52 2.32 -8.56
CA LEU A 36 13.45 2.38 -7.45
C LEU A 36 12.96 1.52 -6.29
N VAL A 37 13.73 0.49 -5.94
CA VAL A 37 13.42 -0.43 -4.85
C VAL A 37 14.53 -0.40 -3.79
N TYR A 38 14.17 -0.71 -2.56
CA TYR A 38 15.09 -0.82 -1.44
C TYR A 38 14.99 -2.23 -0.87
N THR A 39 16.08 -2.98 -0.88
CA THR A 39 16.10 -4.40 -0.53
C THR A 39 17.04 -4.70 0.62
N GLY A 40 16.70 -5.70 1.45
CA GLY A 40 17.58 -6.14 2.52
C GLY A 40 16.88 -7.05 3.52
N VAL A 41 17.63 -7.50 4.52
CA VAL A 41 17.09 -8.31 5.62
C VAL A 41 16.51 -7.39 6.70
N TRP A 42 15.33 -7.72 7.22
CA TRP A 42 14.70 -6.89 8.23
C TRP A 42 15.28 -7.16 9.63
N GLY A 43 16.03 -6.20 10.18
CA GLY A 43 16.59 -6.28 11.53
C GLY A 43 17.39 -7.58 11.73
N SER A 44 17.05 -8.34 12.78
CA SER A 44 17.65 -9.64 13.09
C SER A 44 16.82 -10.84 12.59
N THR A 45 15.84 -10.61 11.72
CA THR A 45 15.00 -11.70 11.17
C THR A 45 15.70 -12.42 10.03
N THR A 46 15.13 -13.52 9.55
CA THR A 46 15.61 -14.21 8.34
C THR A 46 14.86 -13.79 7.08
N HIS A 47 13.86 -12.91 7.19
CA HIS A 47 13.00 -12.49 6.09
C HIS A 47 13.62 -11.33 5.32
N ASP A 48 13.49 -11.38 3.99
CA ASP A 48 13.87 -10.28 3.12
C ASP A 48 12.72 -9.28 3.04
N ILE A 49 13.05 -8.00 2.87
CA ILE A 49 12.11 -6.93 2.57
C ILE A 49 12.48 -6.30 1.23
N VAL A 50 11.44 -6.00 0.46
CA VAL A 50 11.48 -5.15 -0.73
C VAL A 50 10.58 -3.97 -0.47
N PHE A 51 11.16 -2.81 -0.22
CA PHE A 51 10.45 -1.57 0.05
C PHE A 51 10.42 -0.66 -1.17
N ILE A 52 9.26 -0.08 -1.47
CA ILE A 52 9.07 0.90 -2.53
C ILE A 52 8.41 2.14 -1.94
N GLN A 53 9.05 3.30 -2.15
CA GLN A 53 8.45 4.60 -1.84
C GLN A 53 7.48 4.98 -2.95
N ARG A 54 6.18 4.82 -2.70
CA ARG A 54 5.13 4.96 -3.72
C ARG A 54 5.25 6.22 -4.59
N HIS A 55 5.55 7.36 -3.98
CA HIS A 55 5.61 8.65 -4.65
C HIS A 55 6.99 9.00 -5.23
N HIS A 56 8.02 8.22 -4.93
CA HIS A 56 9.38 8.38 -5.45
C HIS A 56 9.86 7.09 -6.12
N ALA A 57 8.90 6.29 -6.60
CA ALA A 57 9.17 4.97 -7.15
C ALA A 57 9.78 5.03 -8.54
N ASP A 58 9.65 6.15 -9.26
CA ASP A 58 10.20 6.30 -10.60
C ASP A 58 11.72 6.47 -10.51
N ALA A 59 12.49 5.53 -11.07
CA ALA A 59 13.94 5.59 -11.05
C ALA A 59 14.52 6.61 -12.05
N ALA A 60 13.75 6.99 -13.08
CA ALA A 60 14.14 8.01 -14.04
C ALA A 60 13.85 9.44 -13.51
N ASN A 61 12.88 9.58 -12.61
CA ASN A 61 12.55 10.84 -11.96
C ASN A 61 12.43 10.71 -10.44
N HIS A 62 13.38 11.29 -9.72
CA HIS A 62 13.40 11.29 -8.25
C HIS A 62 12.37 12.25 -7.62
N GLU A 63 11.65 13.04 -8.42
CA GLU A 63 10.60 13.94 -7.92
C GLU A 63 9.41 13.18 -7.32
N TYR A 64 8.61 13.93 -6.57
CA TYR A 64 7.37 13.42 -6.00
C TYR A 64 6.29 13.27 -7.10
N ASN A 65 5.86 12.03 -7.34
CA ASN A 65 4.74 11.71 -8.19
C ASN A 65 3.42 11.82 -7.42
N GLN A 66 2.53 12.70 -7.88
CA GLN A 66 1.17 12.81 -7.35
C GLN A 66 0.41 11.48 -7.44
N PRO A 67 -0.56 11.20 -6.54
CA PRO A 67 -1.28 9.92 -6.50
C PRO A 67 -1.79 9.41 -7.86
N ALA A 68 -2.33 10.29 -8.69
CA ALA A 68 -2.85 9.96 -10.02
C ALA A 68 -1.77 9.53 -11.04
N ASN A 69 -0.52 9.94 -10.82
CA ASN A 69 0.60 9.71 -11.72
C ASN A 69 1.49 8.56 -11.26
N VAL A 70 1.18 7.92 -10.13
CA VAL A 70 1.94 6.76 -9.64
C VAL A 70 1.77 5.60 -10.62
N ASN A 71 2.88 5.12 -11.17
CA ASN A 71 2.89 3.99 -12.09
C ASN A 71 2.80 2.65 -11.34
N TYR A 72 1.60 2.32 -10.87
CA TYR A 72 1.36 1.06 -10.15
C TYR A 72 1.62 -0.18 -11.00
N ARG A 73 1.55 -0.09 -12.34
CA ARG A 73 1.90 -1.21 -13.23
C ARG A 73 3.39 -1.55 -13.09
N ALA A 74 4.26 -0.55 -13.18
CA ALA A 74 5.69 -0.74 -12.98
C ALA A 74 6.00 -1.25 -11.56
N ILE A 75 5.39 -0.65 -10.52
CA ILE A 75 5.60 -1.04 -9.12
C ILE A 75 5.26 -2.53 -8.88
N VAL A 76 4.09 -2.98 -9.30
CA VAL A 76 3.66 -4.37 -9.08
C VAL A 76 4.51 -5.35 -9.91
N THR A 77 4.87 -5.00 -11.14
CA THR A 77 5.77 -5.81 -11.96
C THR A 77 7.17 -5.92 -11.33
N ALA A 78 7.70 -4.83 -10.77
CA ALA A 78 8.98 -4.84 -10.07
C ALA A 78 8.94 -5.75 -8.82
N LEU A 79 7.89 -5.66 -7.99
CA LEU A 79 7.72 -6.54 -6.83
C LEU A 79 7.62 -8.03 -7.24
N LYS A 80 6.95 -8.32 -8.36
CA LYS A 80 6.89 -9.67 -8.91
C LYS A 80 8.26 -10.17 -9.37
N GLN A 81 9.07 -9.34 -10.03
CA GLN A 81 10.44 -9.69 -10.43
C GLN A 81 11.36 -9.91 -9.23
N GLU A 82 11.17 -9.15 -8.14
CA GLU A 82 11.86 -9.35 -6.87
C GLU A 82 11.33 -10.55 -6.05
N LYS A 83 10.40 -11.34 -6.61
CA LYS A 83 9.87 -12.58 -6.02
C LYS A 83 9.25 -12.38 -4.64
N VAL A 84 8.56 -11.26 -4.45
CA VAL A 84 7.81 -10.97 -3.24
C VAL A 84 6.68 -11.99 -3.05
N ASP A 85 6.58 -12.55 -1.84
CA ASP A 85 5.54 -13.51 -1.45
C ASP A 85 4.23 -12.83 -1.05
N CYS A 86 4.32 -11.65 -0.43
CA CYS A 86 3.16 -10.86 -0.03
C CYS A 86 3.47 -9.36 -0.01
N ILE A 87 2.45 -8.54 -0.23
CA ILE A 87 2.59 -7.07 -0.28
C ILE A 87 1.77 -6.46 0.85
N ILE A 88 2.40 -5.55 1.62
CA ILE A 88 1.76 -4.73 2.63
C ILE A 88 1.82 -3.27 2.18
N GLY A 89 0.64 -2.67 1.98
CA GLY A 89 0.51 -1.24 1.71
C GLY A 89 0.35 -0.45 3.01
N VAL A 90 1.14 0.60 3.19
CA VAL A 90 1.03 1.51 4.35
C VAL A 90 0.79 2.94 3.86
N TYR A 91 -0.40 3.46 4.17
CA TYR A 91 -0.87 4.73 3.63
C TYR A 91 -1.39 5.66 4.72
N SER A 92 -1.16 6.96 4.55
CA SER A 92 -1.86 8.00 5.29
C SER A 92 -3.19 8.28 4.61
N VAL A 93 -4.26 8.33 5.41
CA VAL A 93 -5.65 8.42 4.95
C VAL A 93 -6.46 9.36 5.84
N GLY A 94 -7.57 9.87 5.32
CA GLY A 94 -8.54 10.65 6.07
C GLY A 94 -9.67 9.76 6.62
N SER A 95 -9.96 9.86 7.92
CA SER A 95 -11.17 9.27 8.48
C SER A 95 -12.43 10.02 8.01
N MET A 96 -13.49 9.28 7.72
CA MET A 96 -14.85 9.79 7.50
C MET A 96 -15.78 9.52 8.69
N ARG A 97 -15.24 9.02 9.81
CA ARG A 97 -16.00 8.56 10.98
C ARG A 97 -15.46 9.18 12.26
N LEU A 98 -16.35 9.63 13.13
CA LEU A 98 -15.97 10.29 14.38
C LEU A 98 -15.39 9.32 15.42
N ASP A 99 -15.74 8.03 15.34
CA ASP A 99 -15.21 6.96 16.20
C ASP A 99 -13.82 6.47 15.76
N ILE A 100 -13.27 7.00 14.65
CA ILE A 100 -11.92 6.70 14.19
C ILE A 100 -11.05 7.97 14.37
N PRO A 101 -10.34 8.10 15.51
CA PRO A 101 -9.51 9.27 15.80
C PRO A 101 -8.20 9.28 15.00
N ILE A 102 -7.56 10.45 14.97
CA ILE A 102 -6.22 10.60 14.38
C ILE A 102 -5.23 9.65 15.07
N GLY A 103 -4.42 8.96 14.27
CA GLY A 103 -3.41 8.02 14.76
C GLY A 103 -3.92 6.60 15.01
N GLN A 104 -5.24 6.34 14.92
CA GLN A 104 -5.75 4.97 14.92
C GLN A 104 -5.37 4.27 13.61
N LEU A 105 -4.86 3.05 13.72
CA LEU A 105 -4.62 2.17 12.57
C LEU A 105 -5.93 1.49 12.18
N VAL A 106 -6.14 1.29 10.88
CA VAL A 106 -7.30 0.55 10.38
C VAL A 106 -6.80 -0.44 9.35
N ILE A 107 -7.18 -1.71 9.51
CA ILE A 107 -6.90 -2.75 8.51
C ILE A 107 -8.20 -3.02 7.75
N PRO A 108 -8.39 -2.40 6.57
CA PRO A 108 -9.62 -2.57 5.80
C PRO A 108 -9.80 -4.02 5.36
N ASP A 109 -11.05 -4.45 5.23
CA ASP A 109 -11.48 -5.72 4.63
C ASP A 109 -11.94 -5.55 3.17
N ASP A 110 -12.22 -4.32 2.76
CA ASP A 110 -12.69 -4.02 1.42
C ASP A 110 -12.28 -2.61 0.96
N TYR A 111 -12.46 -2.33 -0.33
CA TYR A 111 -12.24 -1.00 -0.88
C TYR A 111 -13.31 -0.61 -1.92
N PHE A 112 -13.50 0.69 -2.06
CA PHE A 112 -14.40 1.28 -3.03
C PHE A 112 -13.63 2.25 -3.93
N ASN A 113 -13.58 1.96 -5.24
CA ASN A 113 -12.93 2.81 -6.24
C ASN A 113 -13.85 2.96 -7.47
N PRO A 114 -14.64 4.04 -7.56
CA PRO A 114 -15.55 4.26 -8.68
C PRO A 114 -14.87 4.91 -9.90
N PHE A 115 -13.56 5.15 -9.86
CA PHE A 115 -12.86 5.96 -10.86
C PHE A 115 -11.97 5.09 -11.76
N ASN A 116 -10.66 5.08 -11.47
CA ASN A 116 -9.66 4.42 -12.30
C ASN A 116 -9.41 3.01 -11.75
N ILE A 117 -10.24 2.06 -12.16
CA ILE A 117 -10.05 0.64 -11.82
C ILE A 117 -8.87 0.11 -12.63
N LEU A 118 -7.73 -0.06 -11.96
CA LEU A 118 -6.51 -0.55 -12.59
C LEU A 118 -6.57 -2.07 -12.78
N ASN A 119 -6.22 -2.53 -13.98
CA ASN A 119 -5.91 -3.94 -14.26
C ASN A 119 -4.61 -4.02 -15.07
N ILE A 120 -3.77 -4.99 -14.73
CA ILE A 120 -2.50 -5.32 -15.42
C ILE A 120 -2.58 -6.61 -16.22
N SER A 121 -3.55 -7.47 -15.91
CA SER A 121 -3.74 -8.74 -16.61
C SER A 121 -4.66 -8.55 -17.80
N THR A 122 -4.29 -9.15 -18.92
CA THR A 122 -5.11 -9.23 -20.14
C THR A 122 -5.82 -10.59 -20.27
N SER A 123 -5.62 -11.49 -19.30
CA SER A 123 -6.26 -12.81 -19.30
C SER A 123 -7.74 -12.71 -18.95
N TYR A 124 -8.56 -13.58 -19.54
CA TYR A 124 -9.96 -13.76 -19.14
C TYR A 124 -10.11 -14.14 -17.66
N GLU A 125 -9.12 -14.86 -17.10
CA GLU A 125 -9.07 -15.24 -15.69
C GLU A 125 -8.95 -14.05 -14.73
N ALA A 126 -8.62 -12.86 -15.24
CA ALA A 126 -8.62 -11.63 -14.44
C ALA A 126 -10.04 -11.09 -14.19
N HIS A 127 -11.09 -11.74 -14.71
CA HIS A 127 -12.48 -11.41 -14.43
C HIS A 127 -12.90 -11.93 -13.05
N VAL A 128 -12.32 -11.37 -12.00
CA VAL A 128 -12.56 -11.74 -10.60
C VAL A 128 -12.83 -10.50 -9.75
N VAL A 129 -13.54 -10.71 -8.64
CA VAL A 129 -13.65 -9.67 -7.61
C VAL A 129 -12.28 -9.55 -6.92
N PRO A 130 -11.65 -8.37 -6.93
CA PRO A 130 -10.41 -8.15 -6.21
C PRO A 130 -10.67 -8.28 -4.71
N HIS A 131 -9.73 -8.87 -3.98
CA HIS A 131 -9.89 -9.13 -2.55
C HIS A 131 -8.60 -8.83 -1.79
N ILE A 132 -8.76 -8.47 -0.52
CA ILE A 132 -7.67 -8.40 0.44
C ILE A 132 -7.40 -9.81 0.94
N THR A 133 -6.12 -10.20 1.03
CA THR A 133 -5.73 -11.55 1.49
C THR A 133 -6.07 -11.74 2.97
N GLU A 134 -7.21 -12.37 3.25
CA GLU A 134 -7.74 -12.54 4.62
C GLU A 134 -6.77 -13.16 5.64
N PRO A 135 -5.99 -14.21 5.31
CA PRO A 135 -5.00 -14.73 6.25
C PRO A 135 -3.95 -13.69 6.67
N LEU A 136 -3.49 -12.85 5.73
CA LEU A 136 -2.51 -11.80 6.01
C LEU A 136 -3.15 -10.68 6.84
N ARG A 137 -4.36 -10.24 6.47
CA ARG A 137 -5.15 -9.25 7.20
C ARG A 137 -5.36 -9.66 8.66
N THR A 138 -5.87 -10.88 8.87
CA THR A 138 -6.12 -11.44 10.20
C THR A 138 -4.84 -11.46 11.04
N HIS A 139 -3.72 -11.90 10.44
CA HIS A 139 -2.44 -11.92 11.11
C HIS A 139 -1.97 -10.52 11.51
N LEU A 140 -2.11 -9.52 10.64
CA LEU A 140 -1.75 -8.13 10.94
C LEU A 140 -2.60 -7.55 12.07
N VAL A 141 -3.92 -7.77 12.07
CA VAL A 141 -4.81 -7.32 13.15
C VAL A 141 -4.36 -7.90 14.49
N GLN A 142 -4.12 -9.21 14.55
CA GLN A 142 -3.67 -9.89 15.76
C GLN A 142 -2.33 -9.34 16.26
N LEU A 143 -1.35 -9.14 15.37
CA LEU A 143 -0.05 -8.58 15.71
C LEU A 143 -0.16 -7.16 16.29
N LEU A 144 -0.99 -6.31 15.69
CA LEU A 144 -1.17 -4.93 16.14
C LEU A 144 -1.90 -4.87 17.49
N GLN A 145 -2.89 -5.75 17.70
CA GLN A 145 -3.57 -5.89 18.99
C GLN A 145 -2.63 -6.38 20.09
N GLN A 146 -1.80 -7.40 19.81
CA GLN A 146 -0.78 -7.90 20.75
C GLN A 146 0.27 -6.85 21.10
N ALA A 147 0.58 -5.95 20.16
CA ALA A 147 1.45 -4.81 20.39
C ALA A 147 0.79 -3.65 21.16
N ASN A 148 -0.47 -3.82 21.63
CA ASN A 148 -1.28 -2.80 22.29
C ASN A 148 -1.42 -1.51 21.46
N LEU A 149 -1.43 -1.62 20.14
CA LEU A 149 -1.69 -0.49 19.24
C LEU A 149 -3.20 -0.29 19.08
N ASN A 150 -3.62 0.96 18.98
CA ASN A 150 -5.01 1.30 18.68
C ASN A 150 -5.32 0.93 17.22
N VAL A 151 -5.90 -0.25 17.02
CA VAL A 151 -6.22 -0.80 15.70
C VAL A 151 -7.71 -1.10 15.58
N ARG A 152 -8.30 -0.69 14.45
CA ARG A 152 -9.62 -1.12 14.01
C ARG A 152 -9.50 -2.26 13.02
N ASP A 153 -10.24 -3.32 13.30
CA ASP A 153 -10.41 -4.45 12.39
C ASP A 153 -11.59 -4.17 11.44
N GLY A 154 -11.29 -4.07 10.15
CA GLY A 154 -12.29 -3.93 9.09
C GLY A 154 -12.77 -2.51 8.79
N GLY A 155 -13.55 -2.42 7.71
CA GLY A 155 -14.10 -1.20 7.15
C GLY A 155 -13.61 -0.93 5.72
N VAL A 156 -14.46 -0.26 4.95
CA VAL A 156 -14.20 0.01 3.53
C VAL A 156 -13.33 1.25 3.35
N TYR A 157 -12.24 1.10 2.59
CA TYR A 157 -11.37 2.18 2.14
C TYR A 157 -11.84 2.77 0.80
N VAL A 158 -12.13 4.07 0.76
CA VAL A 158 -12.54 4.76 -0.47
C VAL A 158 -11.31 5.35 -1.16
N GLN A 159 -10.97 4.85 -2.34
CA GLN A 159 -9.90 5.41 -3.17
C GLN A 159 -10.48 6.48 -4.09
N THR A 160 -10.05 7.74 -3.93
CA THR A 160 -10.35 8.79 -4.91
C THR A 160 -9.19 9.00 -5.88
N SER A 161 -9.42 9.76 -6.95
CA SER A 161 -8.41 10.02 -7.98
C SER A 161 -7.31 10.99 -7.53
N GLY A 162 -7.58 11.87 -6.55
CA GLY A 162 -6.74 13.04 -6.29
C GLY A 162 -6.60 13.97 -7.52
N PRO A 163 -5.63 14.89 -7.55
CA PRO A 163 -4.70 15.24 -6.47
C PRO A 163 -5.31 16.18 -5.43
N ARG A 164 -6.49 16.75 -5.70
CA ARG A 164 -7.23 17.52 -4.71
C ARG A 164 -7.87 16.60 -3.68
N PHE A 165 -8.08 17.13 -2.48
CA PHE A 165 -8.98 16.51 -1.52
C PHE A 165 -10.44 16.64 -1.96
N GLU A 166 -11.28 15.81 -1.35
CA GLU A 166 -12.72 15.79 -1.59
C GLU A 166 -13.41 16.99 -0.94
N THR A 167 -14.44 17.48 -1.61
CA THR A 167 -15.37 18.46 -1.09
C THR A 167 -16.22 17.87 0.04
N LYS A 168 -16.83 18.73 0.86
CA LYS A 168 -17.74 18.29 1.93
C LYS A 168 -18.89 17.41 1.42
N SER A 169 -19.42 17.68 0.22
CA SER A 169 -20.48 16.87 -0.40
C SER A 169 -20.00 15.48 -0.81
N GLU A 170 -18.82 15.39 -1.41
CA GLU A 170 -18.20 14.12 -1.78
C GLU A 170 -17.91 13.27 -0.54
N ILE A 171 -17.37 13.87 0.52
CA ILE A 171 -17.15 13.18 1.80
C ILE A 171 -18.47 12.63 2.36
N ARG A 172 -19.56 13.41 2.35
CA ARG A 172 -20.88 12.92 2.80
C ARG A 172 -21.34 11.72 1.97
N PHE A 173 -21.18 11.77 0.65
CA PHE A 173 -21.53 10.66 -0.23
C PHE A 173 -20.70 9.41 0.08
N PHE A 174 -19.38 9.53 0.11
CA PHE A 174 -18.49 8.40 0.37
C PHE A 174 -18.63 7.82 1.77
N SER A 175 -18.95 8.64 2.78
CA SER A 175 -19.16 8.17 4.15
C SER A 175 -20.31 7.17 4.29
N GLN A 176 -21.23 7.10 3.32
CA GLN A 176 -22.31 6.10 3.30
C GLN A 176 -21.78 4.68 3.05
N TYR A 177 -20.66 4.56 2.34
CA TYR A 177 -20.07 3.27 1.91
C TYR A 177 -18.71 2.99 2.55
N GLY A 178 -18.03 4.03 3.03
CA GLY A 178 -16.67 3.98 3.53
C GLY A 178 -16.49 4.48 4.95
N VAL A 179 -15.34 4.09 5.52
CA VAL A 179 -14.85 4.63 6.81
C VAL A 179 -13.58 5.47 6.63
N LEU A 180 -12.80 5.21 5.58
CA LEU A 180 -11.57 5.91 5.23
C LEU A 180 -11.64 6.43 3.80
N ARG A 181 -10.85 7.46 3.50
CA ARG A 181 -10.62 7.95 2.15
C ARG A 181 -9.18 8.41 1.91
N VAL A 182 -8.78 8.48 0.64
CA VAL A 182 -7.60 9.22 0.19
C VAL A 182 -7.91 10.07 -1.02
#